data_AF-A0A316HEQ5-F1
#
_entry.id   AF-A0A316HEQ5-F1
#
_cell.length_a   1.000
_cell.length_b   1.000
_cell.length_c   1.000
_cell.angle_alpha   90.00
_cell.angle_beta   90.00
_cell.angle_gamma   90.00
#
_symmetry.space_group_name_H-M   'P 1'
#
loop_
_entity.id
_entity.type
_entity.pdbx_description
1 polymer ?
#
loop_
_entity_poly.entity_id
_entity_poly.type
_entity_poly.pdbx_seq_one_letter_code
_entity_poly.pdbx_strand_id
1 'polypeptide(L)'
;MRTLQQIMRSTVKDIRSKSIFELSGQELADRLRPTADVVMRETFNRNGYLTYFDKAVCPNTDYMVHEYRDRKELVRIDDQGTAHLIKIL
;
A
#
# COMPACT_ATOMS: atom_id res chain seq x y z
N MET A 1 12.99 12.66 -47.34
CA MET A 1 13.54 13.25 -46.09
C MET A 1 12.85 12.57 -44.91
N ARG A 2 13.56 11.75 -44.13
CA ARG A 2 12.99 11.06 -42.96
C ARG A 2 13.37 11.84 -41.71
N THR A 3 12.39 12.46 -41.09
CA THR A 3 12.53 13.18 -39.82
C THR A 3 12.69 12.16 -38.70
N LEU A 4 13.91 12.03 -38.18
CA LEU A 4 14.18 11.29 -36.95
C LEU A 4 13.57 12.08 -35.79
N GLN A 5 12.43 11.63 -35.27
CA GLN A 5 11.90 12.11 -34.00
C GLN A 5 12.88 11.69 -32.89
N GLN A 6 13.62 12.68 -32.41
CA GLN A 6 14.51 12.58 -31.27
C GLN A 6 13.66 12.33 -30.02
N ILE A 7 13.60 11.08 -29.57
CA ILE A 7 13.03 10.72 -28.28
C ILE A 7 13.95 11.32 -27.22
N MET A 8 13.56 12.46 -26.65
CA MET A 8 14.12 12.95 -25.39
C MET A 8 13.89 11.88 -24.33
N ARG A 9 14.86 10.99 -24.13
CA ARG A 9 15.01 10.27 -22.87
C ARG A 9 15.38 11.32 -21.83
N SER A 10 14.38 11.90 -21.17
CA SER A 10 14.61 12.52 -19.87
C SER A 10 15.31 11.45 -19.02
N THR A 11 16.55 11.70 -18.63
CA THR A 11 17.25 10.97 -17.60
C THR A 11 16.57 11.30 -16.27
N VAL A 12 15.31 10.87 -16.12
CA VAL A 12 14.66 10.78 -14.83
C VAL A 12 15.53 9.80 -14.06
N LYS A 13 16.37 10.32 -13.17
CA LYS A 13 17.19 9.49 -12.27
C LYS A 13 16.26 8.41 -11.71
N ASP A 14 16.61 7.16 -11.98
CA ASP A 14 15.80 6.03 -11.54
C ASP A 14 15.53 6.18 -10.05
N ILE A 15 14.26 6.20 -9.65
CA ILE A 15 13.82 6.37 -8.26
C ILE A 15 14.43 5.27 -7.37
N ARG A 16 14.79 4.13 -7.97
CA ARG A 16 15.49 3.01 -7.31
C ARG A 16 16.94 3.33 -6.95
N SER A 17 17.55 4.32 -7.59
CA SER A 17 18.94 4.73 -7.37
C SER A 17 19.12 5.81 -6.31
N LYS A 18 18.03 6.47 -5.87
CA LYS A 18 18.05 7.47 -4.80
C LYS A 18 18.07 6.80 -3.41
N SER A 19 18.64 7.48 -2.42
CA SER A 19 18.50 7.06 -1.02
C SER A 19 17.04 7.19 -0.57
N ILE A 20 16.59 6.31 0.34
CA ILE A 20 15.21 6.36 0.87
C ILE A 20 14.89 7.68 1.58
N PHE A 21 15.91 8.34 2.14
CA PHE A 21 15.76 9.62 2.85
C PHE A 21 15.65 10.82 1.89
N GLU A 22 15.94 10.61 0.60
CA GLU A 22 15.87 11.63 -0.44
C GLU A 22 14.59 11.52 -1.29
N LEU A 23 13.74 10.52 -0.99
CA LEU A 23 12.47 10.31 -1.68
C LEU A 23 11.37 11.12 -1.01
N SER A 24 10.56 11.80 -1.83
CA SER A 24 9.24 12.24 -1.37
C SER A 24 8.36 11.03 -1.01
N GLY A 25 7.29 11.25 -0.24
CA GLY A 25 6.35 10.18 0.11
C GLY A 25 5.75 9.49 -1.12
N GLN A 26 5.48 10.25 -2.19
CA GLN A 26 4.98 9.70 -3.46
C GLN A 26 6.03 8.84 -4.17
N GLU A 27 7.28 9.31 -4.26
CA GLU A 27 8.37 8.53 -4.89
C GLU A 27 8.68 7.25 -4.12
N LEU A 28 8.63 7.30 -2.79
CA LEU A 28 8.77 6.11 -1.95
C LEU A 28 7.62 5.12 -2.20
N ALA A 29 6.38 5.62 -2.27
CA ALA A 29 5.22 4.79 -2.59
C ALA A 29 5.34 4.16 -3.99
N ASP A 30 5.74 4.92 -5.00
CA ASP A 30 5.95 4.41 -6.37
C ASP A 30 7.06 3.36 -6.43
N ARG A 31 8.15 3.56 -5.67
CA ARG A 31 9.24 2.58 -5.56
C ARG A 31 8.81 1.29 -4.90
N LEU A 32 7.98 1.37 -3.84
CA LEU A 32 7.53 0.22 -3.06
C LEU A 32 6.35 -0.54 -3.69
N ARG A 33 5.54 0.14 -4.53
CA ARG A 33 4.30 -0.42 -5.11
C ARG A 33 4.47 -1.83 -5.71
N PRO A 34 5.48 -2.11 -6.57
CA PRO A 34 5.60 -3.44 -7.15
C PRO A 34 5.80 -4.55 -6.11
N THR A 35 6.59 -4.28 -5.07
CA THR A 35 6.82 -5.23 -3.98
C THR A 35 5.58 -5.35 -3.09
N ALA A 36 4.93 -4.24 -2.77
CA ALA A 36 3.70 -4.22 -1.99
C ALA A 36 2.60 -5.04 -2.69
N ASP A 37 2.43 -4.90 -4.01
CA ASP A 37 1.44 -5.65 -4.79
C ASP A 37 1.68 -7.16 -4.76
N VAL A 38 2.95 -7.59 -4.82
CA VAL A 38 3.33 -9.01 -4.68
C VAL A 38 3.00 -9.52 -3.28
N VAL A 39 3.42 -8.80 -2.24
CA VAL A 39 3.16 -9.19 -0.84
C VAL A 39 1.67 -9.26 -0.56
N MET A 40 0.89 -8.26 -1.00
CA MET A 40 -0.56 -8.27 -0.82
C MET A 40 -1.20 -9.49 -1.47
N ARG A 41 -0.82 -9.79 -2.71
CA ARG A 41 -1.33 -10.96 -3.44
C ARG A 41 -0.95 -12.27 -2.77
N GLU A 42 0.29 -12.40 -2.31
CA GLU A 42 0.75 -13.60 -1.60
C GLU A 42 0.04 -13.79 -0.26
N THR A 43 -0.15 -12.71 0.52
CA THR A 43 -0.89 -12.74 1.78
C THR A 43 -2.32 -13.23 1.55
N PHE A 44 -3.02 -12.67 0.57
CA PHE A 44 -4.36 -13.13 0.21
C PHE A 44 -4.39 -14.60 -0.23
N ASN A 45 -3.42 -15.03 -1.04
CA ASN A 45 -3.35 -16.41 -1.51
C ASN A 45 -3.08 -17.42 -0.39
N ARG A 46 -2.45 -16.99 0.71
CA ARG A 46 -2.17 -17.81 1.89
C ARG A 46 -3.29 -17.75 2.95
N ASN A 47 -4.48 -17.28 2.59
CA ASN A 47 -5.61 -17.05 3.50
C ASN A 47 -5.27 -16.09 4.66
N GLY A 48 -4.32 -15.18 4.46
CA GLY A 48 -4.10 -14.05 5.36
C GLY A 48 -5.14 -12.95 5.14
N TYR A 49 -4.95 -11.84 5.84
CA TYR A 49 -5.74 -10.63 5.66
C TYR A 49 -4.83 -9.43 5.40
N LEU A 50 -5.38 -8.41 4.75
CA LEU A 50 -4.76 -7.10 4.68
C LEU A 50 -5.32 -6.18 5.75
N THR A 51 -4.44 -5.37 6.33
CA THR A 51 -4.83 -4.31 7.28
C THR A 51 -4.63 -2.96 6.62
N TYR A 52 -5.67 -2.14 6.58
CA TYR A 52 -5.58 -0.78 6.05
C TYR A 52 -6.57 0.17 6.73
N PHE A 53 -6.30 1.47 6.61
CA PHE A 53 -7.19 2.53 7.09
C PHE A 53 -8.06 3.03 5.93
N ASP A 54 -9.38 3.07 6.14
CA ASP A 54 -10.35 3.61 5.19
C ASP A 54 -11.15 4.73 5.86
N LYS A 55 -11.05 5.97 5.36
CA LYS A 55 -11.76 7.14 5.92
C LYS A 55 -13.29 7.02 5.84
N ALA A 56 -13.83 6.22 4.93
CA ALA A 56 -15.28 6.03 4.81
C ALA A 56 -15.82 5.08 5.88
N VAL A 57 -14.96 4.25 6.47
CA VAL A 57 -15.35 3.16 7.38
C VAL A 57 -14.81 3.37 8.78
N CYS A 58 -13.53 3.75 8.91
CA CYS A 58 -12.84 3.97 10.16
C CYS A 58 -13.23 5.35 10.75
N PRO A 59 -13.80 5.41 11.96
CA PRO A 59 -14.16 6.67 12.59
C PRO A 59 -12.95 7.57 12.91
N ASN A 60 -11.82 6.95 13.22
CA ASN A 60 -10.55 7.60 13.53
C ASN A 60 -9.39 6.60 13.29
N THR A 61 -8.16 7.03 13.58
CA THR A 61 -6.93 6.25 13.35
C THR A 61 -6.74 5.04 14.28
N ASP A 62 -7.59 4.86 15.29
CA ASP A 62 -7.53 3.72 16.21
C ASP A 62 -8.19 2.47 15.61
N TYR A 63 -8.92 2.64 14.50
CA TYR A 63 -9.61 1.58 13.80
C TYR A 63 -8.92 1.25 12.48
N MET A 64 -8.93 -0.04 12.15
CA MET A 64 -8.42 -0.56 10.90
C MET A 64 -9.42 -1.53 10.28
N VAL A 65 -9.38 -1.66 8.97
CA VAL A 65 -10.09 -2.69 8.23
C VAL A 65 -9.16 -3.90 8.10
N HIS A 66 -9.63 -5.06 8.53
CA HIS A 66 -9.06 -6.35 8.19
C HIS A 66 -9.85 -6.93 7.02
N GLU A 67 -9.24 -7.00 5.85
CA GLU A 67 -9.85 -7.57 4.66
C GLU A 67 -9.32 -8.98 4.40
N TYR A 68 -10.22 -9.94 4.54
CA TYR A 68 -10.04 -11.34 4.18
C TYR A 68 -10.58 -11.57 2.75
N ARG A 69 -10.36 -12.76 2.22
CA ARG A 69 -10.84 -13.13 0.89
C ARG A 69 -12.38 -13.16 0.79
N ASP A 70 -13.04 -13.49 1.88
CA ASP A 70 -14.48 -13.75 1.96
C ASP A 70 -15.25 -12.70 2.78
N ARG A 71 -14.57 -11.91 3.59
CA ARG A 71 -15.20 -10.92 4.47
C ARG A 71 -14.29 -9.75 4.81
N LYS A 72 -14.91 -8.68 5.33
CA LYS A 72 -14.21 -7.51 5.86
C LYS A 72 -14.64 -7.29 7.31
N GLU A 73 -13.68 -6.92 8.13
CA GLU A 73 -13.87 -6.68 9.55
C GLU A 73 -13.38 -5.29 9.91
N LEU A 74 -14.17 -4.53 10.67
CA LEU A 74 -13.69 -3.35 11.36
C LEU A 74 -13.13 -3.77 12.70
N VAL A 75 -11.85 -3.51 12.94
CA VAL A 75 -11.17 -3.83 14.20
C VAL A 75 -10.62 -2.58 14.87
N ARG A 76 -10.47 -2.62 16.18
CA ARG A 76 -9.72 -1.63 16.97
C ARG A 76 -8.52 -2.31 17.60
N ILE A 77 -7.34 -1.69 17.52
CA ILE A 77 -6.15 -2.17 18.20
C ILE A 77 -6.10 -1.53 19.59
N ASP A 78 -5.96 -2.34 20.65
CA ASP A 78 -5.79 -1.82 22.01
C ASP A 78 -4.35 -1.42 22.32
N ASP A 79 -4.13 -0.88 23.52
CA ASP A 79 -2.81 -0.43 23.97
C ASP A 79 -1.77 -1.57 24.09
N GLN A 80 -2.21 -2.83 24.07
CA GLN A 80 -1.35 -4.02 24.07
C GLN A 80 -1.06 -4.54 22.66
N GLY A 81 -1.63 -3.92 21.62
CA GLY A 81 -1.51 -4.36 20.24
C GLY A 81 -2.49 -5.46 19.83
N THR A 82 -3.50 -5.75 20.66
CA THR A 82 -4.51 -6.78 20.39
C THR A 82 -5.63 -6.22 19.53
N ALA A 83 -5.99 -6.93 18.46
CA ALA A 83 -7.11 -6.55 17.59
C ALA A 83 -8.46 -7.03 18.16
N HIS A 84 -9.36 -6.09 18.37
CA HIS A 84 -10.74 -6.34 18.81
C HIS A 84 -11.71 -6.12 17.66
N LEU A 85 -12.45 -7.16 17.28
CA LEU A 85 -13.50 -7.08 16.27
C LEU A 85 -14.64 -6.18 16.77
N ILE A 86 -14.97 -5.17 15.97
CA ILE A 86 -16.07 -4.25 16.22
C ILE A 86 -17.31 -4.70 15.45
N LYS A 87 -17.18 -4.97 14.15
CA LYS A 87 -18.24 -5.52 13.30
C LYS A 87 -17.70 -6.09 11.98
N ILE A 88 -18.49 -6.94 11.36
CA ILE A 88 -18.33 -7.34 9.96
C ILE A 88 -18.93 -6.23 9.07
N LEU A 89 -18.25 -5.89 7.98
CA LEU A 89 -18.59 -4.82 7.04
C LEU A 89 -19.31 -5.35 5.80
#